data_AF-A0A939UMH7-F1
#
_entry.id   AF-A0A939UMH7-F1
#
_cell.length_a   1.000
_cell.length_b   1.000
_cell.length_c   1.000
_cell.angle_alpha   90.00
_cell.angle_beta   90.00
_cell.angle_gamma   90.00
#
_symmetry.space_group_name_H-M   'P 1'
#
loop_
_entity.id
_entity.type
_entity.pdbx_description
1 polymer ?
#
loop_
_entity_poly.entity_id
_entity_poly.type
_entity_poly.pdbx_seq_one_letter_code
_entity_poly.pdbx_strand_id
1 'polypeptide(L)'
;MAGARALDMTDVFHTLSDPFYNMVDPNEGLTSFSSLNIPCGGREESLGGAFTGLCDDICFFDYNPAASCLLKKGEVALFHNSWIADSNLETLAWADRFGDLGLGAKIKCFYVPFTEYNYFGDRVAANYYSETTGCINISYNFFHGYYFKGLAVGANLKTSWRSVPDYTNNEDDSIIKGSGLSQSSLGLMADLGVMLSFDAMKNFASREPNLRVGLSLLNVGAAFTGFGSQGKFQVDDPLPTAAAVGVSYRLLKRLAFCADFRQPLNLQDFSKSAKWSAGIGIDFNVTDYIELMAGFRLKGANPRFSLGTEFKVKRFIFDINYTLDLTSSLNPVNHFSLSARVGLGDHGRKQKQQRCDELYTKGLDEYVKGNEDAAVEYWKAALKEDKAWTPAQRWIDTVNNSHKLYNRVLDIQSLD
;
A
#
# COMPACT_ATOMS: atom_id res chain seq x y z
N MET A 1 18.07 -38.62 23.63
CA MET A 1 17.63 -37.28 23.18
C MET A 1 17.11 -37.44 21.77
N ALA A 2 15.79 -37.39 21.59
CA ALA A 2 15.17 -37.44 20.27
C ALA A 2 15.56 -36.16 19.53
N GLY A 3 16.28 -36.29 18.42
CA GLY A 3 16.57 -35.16 17.53
C GLY A 3 15.27 -34.56 17.05
N ALA A 4 15.09 -33.27 17.28
CA ALA A 4 14.04 -32.50 16.64
C ALA A 4 14.26 -32.61 15.12
N ARG A 5 13.47 -33.46 14.45
CA ARG A 5 13.38 -33.42 13.00
C ARG A 5 12.94 -32.01 12.64
N ALA A 6 13.64 -31.37 11.71
CA ALA A 6 13.14 -30.16 11.08
C ALA A 6 11.71 -30.47 10.60
N LEU A 7 10.73 -29.69 11.04
CA LEU A 7 9.38 -29.73 10.49
C LEU A 7 9.49 -29.15 9.08
N ASP A 8 9.82 -30.02 8.13
CA ASP A 8 9.89 -29.68 6.72
C ASP A 8 8.46 -29.45 6.21
N MET A 9 8.13 -28.19 5.95
CA MET A 9 6.80 -27.80 5.46
C MET A 9 6.64 -28.08 3.97
N THR A 10 7.71 -28.48 3.27
CA THR A 10 7.73 -28.67 1.82
C THR A 10 6.70 -29.70 1.33
N ASP A 11 6.48 -30.80 2.05
CA ASP A 11 5.45 -31.79 1.69
C ASP A 11 4.02 -31.24 1.78
N VAL A 12 3.74 -30.46 2.82
CA VAL A 12 2.45 -29.79 3.01
C VAL A 12 2.23 -28.77 1.89
N PHE A 13 3.25 -28.00 1.55
CA PHE A 13 3.16 -27.02 0.46
C PHE A 13 3.03 -27.64 -0.90
N HIS A 14 3.75 -28.73 -1.20
CA HIS A 14 3.59 -29.45 -2.45
C HIS A 14 2.12 -29.84 -2.65
N THR A 15 1.52 -30.45 -1.62
CA THR A 15 0.09 -30.81 -1.63
C THR A 15 -0.84 -29.60 -1.86
N LEU A 16 -0.53 -28.44 -1.26
CA LEU A 16 -1.30 -27.21 -1.44
C LEU A 16 -1.09 -26.56 -2.82
N SER A 17 0.08 -26.76 -3.43
CA SER A 17 0.48 -26.19 -4.72
C SER A 17 0.05 -27.01 -5.93
N ASP A 18 -0.10 -28.33 -5.76
CA ASP A 18 -0.45 -29.28 -6.83
C ASP A 18 -1.69 -28.86 -7.66
N PRO A 19 -2.80 -28.38 -7.05
CA PRO A 19 -3.96 -27.91 -7.80
C PRO A 19 -3.65 -26.75 -8.77
N PHE A 20 -2.56 -26.03 -8.52
CA PHE A 20 -2.15 -24.83 -9.26
C PHE A 20 -0.94 -25.07 -10.18
N TYR A 21 -0.50 -26.32 -10.39
CA TYR A 21 0.67 -26.62 -11.22
C TYR A 21 0.62 -26.00 -12.64
N ASN A 22 -0.55 -25.94 -13.26
CA ASN A 22 -0.73 -25.30 -14.59
C ASN A 22 -0.47 -23.78 -14.58
N MET A 23 -0.37 -23.18 -13.40
CA MET A 23 -0.04 -21.77 -13.22
C MET A 23 1.45 -21.50 -13.13
N VAL A 24 2.34 -22.50 -13.12
CA VAL A 24 3.80 -22.27 -13.20
C VAL A 24 4.12 -21.27 -14.31
N ASP A 25 4.92 -20.26 -13.98
CA ASP A 25 5.22 -19.15 -14.85
C ASP A 25 6.63 -19.32 -15.45
N PRO A 26 6.75 -19.52 -16.78
CA PRO A 26 8.05 -19.67 -17.42
C PRO A 26 8.84 -18.36 -17.47
N ASN A 27 8.19 -17.21 -17.24
CA ASN A 27 8.80 -15.88 -17.30
C ASN A 27 9.11 -15.30 -15.91
N GLU A 28 8.93 -16.08 -14.84
CA GLU A 28 9.29 -15.64 -13.49
C GLU A 28 10.82 -15.49 -13.36
N GLY A 29 11.26 -14.41 -12.69
CA GLY A 29 12.69 -14.14 -12.48
C GLY A 29 13.41 -13.39 -13.61
N LEU A 30 12.72 -12.96 -14.66
CA LEU A 30 13.30 -12.19 -15.77
C LEU A 30 13.47 -10.68 -15.49
N THR A 31 13.26 -10.23 -14.25
CA THR A 31 13.32 -8.82 -13.87
C THR A 31 14.51 -8.54 -12.95
N SER A 32 15.16 -7.39 -13.11
CA SER A 32 16.14 -6.88 -12.16
C SER A 32 15.47 -6.37 -10.88
N PHE A 33 16.28 -6.04 -9.85
CA PHE A 33 15.81 -5.46 -8.59
C PHE A 33 14.71 -6.24 -7.89
N SER A 34 15.05 -7.44 -7.40
CA SER A 34 14.08 -8.34 -6.76
C SER A 34 13.44 -7.75 -5.50
N SER A 35 14.14 -6.83 -4.82
CA SER A 35 13.60 -6.14 -3.63
C SER A 35 12.36 -5.29 -3.94
N LEU A 36 12.13 -4.91 -5.20
CA LEU A 36 10.93 -4.16 -5.59
C LEU A 36 9.66 -5.01 -5.59
N ASN A 37 9.79 -6.34 -5.69
CA ASN A 37 8.67 -7.27 -5.55
C ASN A 37 8.33 -7.62 -4.11
N ILE A 38 9.25 -7.33 -3.18
CA ILE A 38 9.09 -7.57 -1.75
C ILE A 38 8.50 -6.29 -1.13
N PRO A 39 7.28 -6.36 -0.55
CA PRO A 39 6.70 -5.21 0.15
C PRO A 39 7.50 -4.91 1.43
N CYS A 40 7.29 -3.73 2.02
CA CYS A 40 7.97 -3.35 3.26
C CYS A 40 7.61 -4.24 4.46
N GLY A 41 6.45 -4.91 4.41
CA GLY A 41 5.92 -5.70 5.52
C GLY A 41 4.87 -4.90 6.29
N GLY A 42 4.15 -5.58 7.19
CA GLY A 42 3.01 -4.97 7.87
C GLY A 42 1.67 -5.53 7.36
N ARG A 43 0.62 -4.72 7.47
CA ARG A 43 -0.76 -5.16 7.22
C ARG A 43 -0.97 -5.72 5.81
N GLU A 44 -0.29 -5.16 4.81
CA GLU A 44 -0.44 -5.55 3.42
C GLU A 44 0.04 -6.97 3.13
N GLU A 45 1.08 -7.45 3.84
CA GLU A 45 1.49 -8.86 3.76
C GLU A 45 0.45 -9.79 4.36
N SER A 46 -0.14 -9.40 5.49
CA SER A 46 -1.18 -10.16 6.19
C SER A 46 -2.48 -10.27 5.41
N LEU A 47 -2.76 -9.30 4.55
CA LEU A 47 -3.90 -9.30 3.64
C LEU A 47 -3.61 -10.03 2.32
N GLY A 48 -2.51 -10.82 2.24
CA GLY A 48 -2.16 -11.56 1.03
C GLY A 48 -1.78 -10.64 -0.15
N GLY A 49 -1.29 -9.43 0.15
CA GLY A 49 -1.05 -8.40 -0.86
C GLY A 49 -2.33 -7.80 -1.44
N ALA A 50 -3.50 -8.06 -0.86
CA ALA A 50 -4.76 -7.47 -1.32
C ALA A 50 -4.91 -6.03 -0.81
N PHE A 51 -4.10 -5.10 -1.32
CA PHE A 51 -3.93 -3.79 -0.70
C PHE A 51 -4.11 -2.58 -1.64
N THR A 52 -4.05 -2.72 -2.97
CA THR A 52 -4.13 -1.58 -3.91
C THR A 52 -5.42 -0.77 -3.79
N GLY A 53 -6.53 -1.43 -3.41
CA GLY A 53 -7.81 -0.78 -3.13
C GLY A 53 -8.04 -0.38 -1.67
N LEU A 54 -7.20 -0.82 -0.73
CA LEU A 54 -7.32 -0.46 0.70
C LEU A 54 -6.46 0.76 1.00
N CYS A 55 -5.14 0.63 0.83
CA CYS A 55 -4.09 1.64 1.06
C CYS A 55 -4.49 2.73 2.06
N ASP A 56 -4.74 2.36 3.31
CA ASP A 56 -5.17 3.29 4.36
C ASP A 56 -4.10 3.58 5.43
N ASP A 57 -2.88 3.09 5.19
CA ASP A 57 -1.68 3.35 5.99
C ASP A 57 -0.44 3.59 5.11
N ILE A 58 0.70 3.82 5.75
CA ILE A 58 1.99 4.12 5.13
C ILE A 58 2.50 3.07 4.11
N CYS A 59 2.01 1.83 4.11
CA CYS A 59 2.46 0.79 3.18
C CYS A 59 2.01 1.05 1.73
N PHE A 60 1.22 2.10 1.49
CA PHE A 60 0.74 2.49 0.17
C PHE A 60 1.84 2.68 -0.88
N PHE A 61 3.09 2.99 -0.49
CA PHE A 61 4.20 3.21 -1.42
C PHE A 61 4.46 2.02 -2.37
N ASP A 62 4.16 0.79 -1.95
CA ASP A 62 4.39 -0.42 -2.76
C ASP A 62 3.14 -0.91 -3.50
N TYR A 63 1.99 -0.23 -3.34
CA TYR A 63 0.70 -0.68 -3.87
C TYR A 63 -0.08 0.39 -4.63
N ASN A 64 -0.31 1.57 -4.03
CA ASN A 64 -1.04 2.64 -4.71
C ASN A 64 -0.56 4.03 -4.24
N PRO A 65 0.20 4.77 -5.06
CA PRO A 65 0.73 6.07 -4.69
C PRO A 65 -0.34 7.16 -4.50
N ALA A 66 -1.60 6.93 -4.88
CA ALA A 66 -2.70 7.88 -4.65
C ALA A 66 -3.09 8.04 -3.18
N ALA A 67 -2.69 7.12 -2.31
CA ALA A 67 -3.27 7.02 -0.98
C ALA A 67 -2.72 7.98 0.08
N SER A 68 -1.57 8.63 -0.12
CA SER A 68 -1.01 9.53 0.91
C SER A 68 -1.97 10.67 1.28
N CYS A 69 -2.75 11.18 0.33
CA CYS A 69 -3.78 12.19 0.54
C CYS A 69 -5.06 11.63 1.18
N LEU A 70 -5.16 10.32 1.42
CA LEU A 70 -6.31 9.65 2.02
C LEU A 70 -6.01 9.10 3.43
N LEU A 71 -4.75 9.19 3.88
CA LEU A 71 -4.36 8.82 5.24
C LEU A 71 -5.16 9.60 6.29
N LYS A 72 -5.53 8.91 7.36
CA LYS A 72 -6.26 9.52 8.48
C LYS A 72 -5.33 10.45 9.26
N LYS A 73 -4.10 9.99 9.51
CA LYS A 73 -3.04 10.71 10.23
C LYS A 73 -1.75 10.61 9.43
N GLY A 74 -0.85 11.57 9.63
CA GLY A 74 0.54 11.40 9.22
C GLY A 74 1.21 10.30 10.04
N GLU A 75 2.17 9.62 9.45
CA GLU A 75 2.79 8.40 9.98
C GLU A 75 4.31 8.41 9.71
N VAL A 76 5.07 7.88 10.67
CA VAL A 76 6.45 7.43 10.48
C VAL A 76 6.49 5.95 10.81
N ALA A 77 7.19 5.15 10.01
CA ALA A 77 7.25 3.72 10.19
C ALA A 77 8.65 3.16 9.97
N LEU A 78 8.99 2.18 10.80
CA LEU A 78 10.12 1.29 10.62
C LEU A 78 9.58 -0.13 10.41
N PHE A 79 10.15 -0.83 9.44
CA PHE A 79 9.84 -2.22 9.15
C PHE A 79 11.12 -3.03 9.09
N HIS A 80 11.08 -4.20 9.71
CA HIS A 80 12.08 -5.25 9.60
C HIS A 80 11.39 -6.50 9.06
N ASN A 81 11.82 -6.98 7.91
CA ASN A 81 11.31 -8.20 7.29
C ASN A 81 12.46 -9.19 7.12
N SER A 82 12.32 -10.36 7.73
CA SER A 82 13.29 -11.44 7.63
C SER A 82 12.80 -12.48 6.64
N TRP A 83 13.61 -12.70 5.60
CA TRP A 83 13.26 -13.51 4.45
C TRP A 83 14.15 -14.77 4.39
N ILE A 84 14.24 -15.40 3.23
CA ILE A 84 14.95 -16.67 3.03
C ILE A 84 16.47 -16.46 3.14
N ALA A 85 17.20 -17.46 3.67
CA ALA A 85 18.67 -17.51 3.66
C ALA A 85 19.35 -16.28 4.28
N ASP A 86 18.91 -15.89 5.48
CA ASP A 86 19.43 -14.74 6.24
C ASP A 86 19.33 -13.39 5.50
N SER A 87 18.51 -13.31 4.45
CA SER A 87 18.21 -12.05 3.78
C SER A 87 17.22 -11.23 4.59
N ASN A 88 17.47 -9.93 4.66
CA ASN A 88 16.63 -9.01 5.42
C ASN A 88 16.32 -7.77 4.59
N LEU A 89 15.15 -7.18 4.86
CA LEU A 89 14.70 -5.93 4.30
C LEU A 89 14.37 -4.97 5.44
N GLU A 90 15.06 -3.84 5.47
CA GLU A 90 14.78 -2.73 6.38
C GLU A 90 14.10 -1.61 5.61
N THR A 91 13.01 -1.06 6.15
CA THR A 91 12.32 0.08 5.55
C THR A 91 12.09 1.17 6.59
N LEU A 92 12.41 2.42 6.21
CA LEU A 92 11.98 3.63 6.90
C LEU A 92 11.07 4.42 5.97
N ALA A 93 9.88 4.75 6.45
CA ALA A 93 8.90 5.51 5.70
C ALA A 93 8.34 6.67 6.53
N TRP A 94 7.99 7.75 5.84
CA TRP A 94 7.24 8.88 6.38
C TRP A 94 6.17 9.30 5.36
N ALA A 95 4.98 9.59 5.85
CA ALA A 95 3.91 10.18 5.05
C ALA A 95 3.09 11.15 5.87
N ASP A 96 2.64 12.24 5.26
CA ASP A 96 1.76 13.21 5.89
C ASP A 96 0.76 13.78 4.89
N ARG A 97 -0.32 14.34 5.43
CA ARG A 97 -1.45 14.86 4.67
C ARG A 97 -1.78 16.27 5.13
N PHE A 98 -1.90 17.19 4.19
CA PHE A 98 -2.30 18.59 4.38
C PHE A 98 -3.57 18.88 3.58
N GLY A 99 -4.73 18.74 4.23
CA GLY A 99 -6.03 18.86 3.54
C GLY A 99 -6.21 17.75 2.51
N ASP A 100 -6.24 18.10 1.23
CA ASP A 100 -6.33 17.15 0.11
C ASP A 100 -4.98 16.80 -0.52
N LEU A 101 -3.88 17.42 -0.08
CA LEU A 101 -2.52 17.10 -0.53
C LEU A 101 -1.90 16.04 0.39
N GLY A 102 -1.30 15.01 -0.21
CA GLY A 102 -0.49 14.00 0.46
C GLY A 102 0.96 14.07 0.00
N LEU A 103 1.88 13.90 0.94
CA LEU A 103 3.33 13.84 0.70
C LEU A 103 3.91 12.63 1.42
N GLY A 104 4.99 12.08 0.89
CA GLY A 104 5.72 11.04 1.59
C GLY A 104 7.11 10.79 1.05
N ALA A 105 7.93 10.12 1.86
CA ALA A 105 9.24 9.63 1.50
C ALA A 105 9.45 8.24 2.10
N LYS A 106 10.15 7.37 1.37
CA LYS A 106 10.50 6.03 1.83
C LYS A 106 11.91 5.68 1.38
N ILE A 107 12.66 5.01 2.25
CA ILE A 107 13.89 4.32 1.92
C ILE A 107 13.76 2.87 2.36
N LYS A 108 14.13 1.94 1.47
CA LYS A 108 14.23 0.52 1.78
C LYS A 108 15.58 -0.03 1.38
N CYS A 109 16.13 -0.92 2.20
CA CYS A 109 17.41 -1.57 1.96
C CYS A 109 17.23 -3.07 2.14
N PHE A 110 17.36 -3.81 1.04
CA PHE A 110 17.44 -5.26 1.02
C PHE A 110 18.90 -5.68 1.01
N TYR A 111 19.29 -6.63 1.84
CA TYR A 111 20.64 -7.15 1.83
C TYR A 111 20.66 -8.66 2.06
N VAL A 112 21.58 -9.32 1.36
CA VAL A 112 21.80 -10.76 1.43
C VAL A 112 23.27 -10.98 1.77
N PRO A 113 23.58 -11.55 2.94
CA PRO A 113 24.93 -12.00 3.22
C PRO A 113 25.25 -13.19 2.32
N PHE A 114 26.40 -13.16 1.66
CA PHE A 114 26.87 -14.33 0.94
C PHE A 114 28.36 -14.56 1.16
N THR A 115 28.73 -15.82 1.03
CA THR A 115 30.11 -16.28 1.14
C THR A 115 30.55 -16.79 -0.21
N GLU A 116 31.68 -16.29 -0.67
CA GLU A 116 32.31 -16.73 -1.91
C GLU A 116 33.17 -17.96 -1.63
N TYR A 117 33.06 -18.96 -2.49
CA TYR A 117 33.82 -20.20 -2.44
C TYR A 117 34.58 -20.39 -3.75
N ASN A 118 35.84 -20.79 -3.68
CA ASN A 118 36.62 -21.15 -4.86
C ASN A 118 36.27 -22.57 -5.36
N TYR A 119 36.93 -23.02 -6.43
CA TYR A 119 36.69 -24.35 -7.01
C TYR A 119 36.98 -25.52 -6.07
N PHE A 120 37.80 -25.30 -5.03
CA PHE A 120 38.13 -26.32 -4.04
C PHE A 120 37.15 -26.33 -2.86
N GLY A 121 36.18 -25.40 -2.85
CA GLY A 121 35.22 -25.23 -1.76
C GLY A 121 35.79 -24.48 -0.56
N ASP A 122 36.96 -23.85 -0.70
CA ASP A 122 37.51 -22.98 0.32
C ASP A 122 36.81 -21.63 0.28
N ARG A 123 36.55 -21.08 1.46
CA ARG A 123 35.96 -19.76 1.62
C ARG A 123 37.00 -18.69 1.32
N VAL A 124 36.77 -17.90 0.28
CA VAL A 124 37.73 -16.88 -0.20
C VAL A 124 37.32 -15.46 0.14
N ALA A 125 36.01 -15.18 0.22
CA ALA A 125 35.51 -13.86 0.61
C ALA A 125 34.15 -13.94 1.31
N ALA A 126 33.83 -12.89 2.07
CA ALA A 126 32.54 -12.68 2.69
C ALA A 126 32.02 -11.31 2.25
N ASN A 127 30.90 -11.30 1.54
CA ASN A 127 30.40 -10.08 0.91
C ASN A 127 28.89 -9.93 1.11
N TYR A 128 28.38 -8.75 0.76
CA TYR A 128 26.97 -8.45 0.78
C TYR A 128 26.50 -8.06 -0.61
N TYR A 129 25.43 -8.72 -1.05
CA TYR A 129 24.58 -8.18 -2.10
C TYR A 129 23.60 -7.22 -1.43
N SER A 130 23.38 -6.04 -2.02
CA SER A 130 22.36 -5.12 -1.50
C SER A 130 21.60 -4.39 -2.61
N GLU A 131 20.33 -4.12 -2.34
CA GLU A 131 19.49 -3.26 -3.15
C GLU A 131 18.87 -2.18 -2.25
N THR A 132 19.19 -0.92 -2.51
CA THR A 132 18.63 0.22 -1.79
C THR A 132 17.74 1.05 -2.71
N THR A 133 16.47 1.20 -2.35
CA THR A 133 15.51 2.02 -3.09
C THR A 133 15.08 3.23 -2.27
N GLY A 134 15.24 4.42 -2.83
CA GLY A 134 14.66 5.66 -2.34
C GLY A 134 13.41 6.03 -3.14
N CYS A 135 12.40 6.57 -2.46
CA CYS A 135 11.11 6.93 -3.04
C CYS A 135 10.61 8.25 -2.45
N ILE A 136 10.08 9.13 -3.30
CA ILE A 136 9.27 10.28 -2.89
C ILE A 136 7.88 10.15 -3.48
N ASN A 137 6.86 10.62 -2.76
CA ASN A 137 5.47 10.53 -3.13
C ASN A 137 4.78 11.90 -3.07
N ILE A 138 3.89 12.13 -4.03
CA ILE A 138 2.90 13.20 -4.01
C ILE A 138 1.56 12.66 -4.45
N SER A 139 0.48 13.06 -3.77
CA SER A 139 -0.89 12.76 -4.22
C SER A 139 -1.87 13.88 -3.88
N TYR A 140 -2.98 13.92 -4.60
CA TYR A 140 -4.03 14.91 -4.40
C TYR A 140 -5.42 14.27 -4.51
N ASN A 141 -6.32 14.65 -3.60
CA ASN A 141 -7.71 14.18 -3.58
C ASN A 141 -8.66 15.20 -4.24
N PHE A 142 -9.11 14.91 -5.46
CA PHE A 142 -10.04 15.75 -6.20
C PHE A 142 -11.48 15.48 -5.82
N PHE A 143 -12.32 16.53 -5.93
CA PHE A 143 -13.77 16.45 -5.72
C PHE A 143 -14.16 15.83 -4.37
N HIS A 144 -13.38 16.12 -3.32
CA HIS A 144 -13.73 15.66 -1.98
C HIS A 144 -15.11 16.17 -1.59
N GLY A 145 -15.91 15.35 -0.94
CA GLY A 145 -17.25 15.71 -0.52
C GLY A 145 -17.81 14.72 0.51
N TYR A 146 -19.08 14.91 0.87
CA TYR A 146 -19.73 14.08 1.88
C TYR A 146 -19.97 12.64 1.38
N TYR A 147 -20.65 12.46 0.25
CA TYR A 147 -21.06 11.15 -0.26
C TYR A 147 -19.98 10.52 -1.16
N PHE A 148 -19.47 11.33 -2.08
CA PHE A 148 -18.28 11.01 -2.85
C PHE A 148 -17.07 11.54 -2.09
N LYS A 149 -16.20 10.65 -1.59
CA LYS A 149 -15.06 11.07 -0.76
C LYS A 149 -13.91 11.62 -1.58
N GLY A 150 -13.91 11.34 -2.89
CA GLY A 150 -13.04 11.95 -3.86
C GLY A 150 -12.41 10.95 -4.82
N LEU A 151 -11.72 11.53 -5.80
CA LEU A 151 -10.83 10.88 -6.74
C LEU A 151 -9.41 11.25 -6.34
N ALA A 152 -8.73 10.33 -5.66
CA ALA A 152 -7.32 10.51 -5.35
C ALA A 152 -6.45 10.10 -6.54
N VAL A 153 -5.48 10.93 -6.88
CA VAL A 153 -4.46 10.65 -7.89
C VAL A 153 -3.10 10.90 -7.27
N GLY A 154 -2.14 10.00 -7.48
CA GLY A 154 -0.80 10.18 -6.95
C GLY A 154 0.28 9.52 -7.78
N ALA A 155 1.51 9.91 -7.49
CA ALA A 155 2.69 9.42 -8.17
C ALA A 155 3.83 9.19 -7.18
N ASN A 156 4.66 8.18 -7.46
CA ASN A 156 5.94 7.99 -6.82
C ASN A 156 7.05 8.25 -7.83
N LEU A 157 8.14 8.90 -7.39
CA LEU A 157 9.42 8.89 -8.10
C LEU A 157 10.41 8.07 -7.28
N LYS A 158 11.03 7.08 -7.91
CA LYS A 158 11.91 6.11 -7.25
C LYS A 158 13.26 6.03 -7.95
N THR A 159 14.30 5.87 -7.14
CA THR A 159 15.64 5.50 -7.58
C THR A 159 16.09 4.28 -6.79
N SER A 160 16.78 3.35 -7.44
CA SER A 160 17.27 2.14 -6.80
C SER A 160 18.72 1.88 -7.19
N TRP A 161 19.54 1.54 -6.20
CA TRP A 161 20.93 1.12 -6.42
C TRP A 161 21.10 -0.32 -5.99
N ARG A 162 21.54 -1.17 -6.92
CA ARG A 162 21.93 -2.56 -6.66
C ARG A 162 23.45 -2.60 -6.58
N SER A 163 23.96 -2.90 -5.40
CA SER A 163 25.38 -3.06 -5.14
C SER A 163 25.76 -4.53 -5.22
N VAL A 164 26.66 -4.85 -6.14
CA VAL A 164 27.32 -6.15 -6.24
C VAL A 164 28.77 -5.96 -5.78
N PRO A 165 29.26 -6.80 -4.85
CA PRO A 165 30.63 -6.70 -4.34
C PRO A 165 31.63 -7.25 -5.36
N ASP A 166 32.89 -6.84 -5.25
CA ASP A 166 33.97 -7.41 -6.06
C ASP A 166 34.16 -8.89 -5.71
N TYR A 167 34.37 -9.72 -6.73
CA TYR A 167 34.62 -11.16 -6.58
C TYR A 167 36.09 -11.49 -6.85
N THR A 168 36.51 -12.68 -6.43
CA THR A 168 37.89 -13.17 -6.57
C THR A 168 38.13 -13.84 -7.92
N ASN A 169 39.38 -13.79 -8.37
CA ASN A 169 39.84 -14.55 -9.52
C ASN A 169 40.00 -16.02 -9.11
N ASN A 170 39.37 -16.92 -9.86
CA ASN A 170 39.38 -18.34 -9.54
C ASN A 170 40.75 -19.03 -9.68
N GLU A 171 41.74 -18.38 -10.29
CA GLU A 171 43.08 -18.93 -10.46
C GLU A 171 44.03 -18.63 -9.28
N ASP A 172 43.87 -17.47 -8.62
CA ASP A 172 44.79 -16.98 -7.59
C ASP A 172 44.11 -16.41 -6.34
N ASP A 173 42.79 -16.55 -6.24
CA ASP A 173 41.92 -16.05 -5.17
C ASP A 173 42.07 -14.52 -4.92
N SER A 174 42.66 -13.77 -5.86
CA SER A 174 42.86 -12.32 -5.73
C SER A 174 41.59 -11.55 -6.11
N ILE A 175 41.25 -10.51 -5.35
CA ILE A 175 40.05 -9.69 -5.63
C ILE A 175 40.21 -8.93 -6.95
N ILE A 176 39.29 -9.15 -7.89
CA ILE A 176 39.24 -8.41 -9.15
C ILE A 176 38.60 -7.04 -8.88
N LYS A 177 39.43 -6.02 -8.71
CA LYS A 177 38.98 -4.66 -8.40
C LYS A 177 38.03 -4.10 -9.46
N GLY A 178 36.85 -3.63 -9.02
CA GLY A 178 35.84 -3.01 -9.89
C GLY A 178 34.92 -4.00 -10.61
N SER A 179 35.11 -5.31 -10.38
CA SER A 179 34.27 -6.37 -10.97
C SER A 179 32.83 -6.32 -10.45
N GLY A 180 32.62 -5.93 -9.19
CA GLY A 180 31.32 -5.72 -8.58
C GLY A 180 30.64 -4.46 -9.08
N LEU A 181 31.38 -3.35 -9.22
CA LEU A 181 30.83 -2.11 -9.78
C LEU A 181 30.32 -2.31 -11.21
N SER A 182 30.99 -3.14 -12.01
CA SER A 182 30.56 -3.46 -13.37
C SER A 182 29.25 -4.25 -13.45
N GLN A 183 28.86 -4.96 -12.39
CA GLN A 183 27.59 -5.70 -12.28
C GLN A 183 26.53 -4.93 -11.49
N SER A 184 26.93 -3.89 -10.76
CA SER A 184 26.03 -3.02 -10.02
C SER A 184 25.12 -2.25 -10.97
N SER A 185 23.91 -1.94 -10.51
CA SER A 185 22.86 -1.36 -11.36
C SER A 185 22.19 -0.16 -10.72
N LEU A 186 21.80 0.80 -11.55
CA LEU A 186 21.00 1.97 -11.19
C LEU A 186 19.63 1.86 -11.87
N GLY A 187 18.56 1.76 -11.09
CA GLY A 187 17.18 1.80 -11.55
C GLY A 187 16.56 3.18 -11.35
N LEU A 188 15.93 3.72 -12.39
CA LEU A 188 15.11 4.93 -12.33
C LEU A 188 13.69 4.57 -12.73
N MET A 189 12.71 4.90 -11.89
CA MET A 189 11.33 4.50 -12.15
C MET A 189 10.30 5.42 -11.49
N ALA A 190 9.07 5.32 -11.96
CA ALA A 190 7.93 6.01 -11.40
C ALA A 190 6.73 5.08 -11.23
N ASP A 191 5.86 5.43 -10.27
CA ASP A 191 4.55 4.81 -10.14
C ASP A 191 3.46 5.85 -10.37
N LEU A 192 2.31 5.39 -10.84
CA LEU A 192 1.08 6.18 -10.94
C LEU A 192 -0.05 5.43 -10.26
N GLY A 193 -0.95 6.16 -9.62
CA GLY A 193 -2.04 5.59 -8.86
C GLY A 193 -3.28 6.45 -8.93
N VAL A 194 -4.42 5.77 -8.90
CA VAL A 194 -5.74 6.36 -8.80
C VAL A 194 -6.53 5.59 -7.75
N MET A 195 -7.28 6.29 -6.91
CA MET A 195 -8.18 5.67 -5.95
C MET A 195 -9.51 6.42 -5.87
N LEU A 196 -10.60 5.69 -6.12
CA LEU A 196 -11.97 6.16 -5.96
C LEU A 196 -12.48 5.71 -4.60
N SER A 197 -13.14 6.61 -3.88
CA SER A 197 -13.68 6.34 -2.55
C SER A 197 -15.13 6.83 -2.42
N PHE A 198 -16.05 5.92 -2.09
CA PHE A 198 -17.47 6.24 -1.97
C PHE A 198 -18.20 5.36 -0.96
N ASP A 199 -19.42 5.76 -0.60
CA ASP A 199 -20.31 4.98 0.25
C ASP A 199 -21.25 4.11 -0.63
N ALA A 200 -21.26 2.79 -0.42
CA ALA A 200 -22.12 1.84 -1.15
C ALA A 200 -22.74 0.82 -0.19
N MET A 201 -24.09 0.76 -0.13
CA MET A 201 -24.84 -0.14 0.77
C MET A 201 -24.35 -0.12 2.22
N LYS A 202 -24.06 1.08 2.74
CA LYS A 202 -23.43 1.27 4.04
C LYS A 202 -24.46 1.29 5.18
N ASN A 203 -24.39 0.29 6.05
CA ASN A 203 -25.33 0.12 7.16
C ASN A 203 -24.77 0.57 8.52
N PHE A 204 -23.77 1.45 8.55
CA PHE A 204 -23.16 1.94 9.79
C PHE A 204 -22.82 3.43 9.72
N ALA A 205 -23.00 4.12 10.85
CA ALA A 205 -22.66 5.53 11.00
C ALA A 205 -21.14 5.71 11.04
N SER A 206 -20.57 6.14 9.92
CA SER A 206 -19.15 6.54 9.81
C SER A 206 -18.96 7.55 8.69
N ARG A 207 -17.97 8.42 8.86
CA ARG A 207 -17.53 9.35 7.82
C ARG A 207 -16.65 8.71 6.76
N GLU A 208 -15.97 7.63 7.10
CA GLU A 208 -15.05 6.94 6.20
C GLU A 208 -15.79 6.21 5.10
N PRO A 209 -15.27 6.19 3.86
CA PRO A 209 -15.85 5.37 2.80
C PRO A 209 -15.88 3.89 3.22
N ASN A 210 -16.91 3.18 2.77
CA ASN A 210 -16.97 1.73 2.93
C ASN A 210 -16.65 0.96 1.65
N LEU A 211 -16.53 1.64 0.50
CA LEU A 211 -16.04 1.03 -0.74
C LEU A 211 -14.93 1.90 -1.32
N ARG A 212 -13.83 1.26 -1.70
CA ARG A 212 -12.74 1.88 -2.44
C ARG A 212 -12.34 1.00 -3.62
N VAL A 213 -12.00 1.64 -4.71
CA VAL A 213 -11.47 1.00 -5.92
C VAL A 213 -10.17 1.70 -6.29
N GLY A 214 -9.09 0.94 -6.35
CA GLY A 214 -7.75 1.42 -6.65
C GLY A 214 -7.25 0.88 -7.99
N LEU A 215 -6.53 1.71 -8.72
CA LEU A 215 -5.76 1.34 -9.90
C LEU A 215 -4.34 1.86 -9.71
N SER A 216 -3.35 1.05 -10.06
CA SER A 216 -1.94 1.45 -9.96
C SER A 216 -1.11 0.89 -11.09
N LEU A 217 -0.13 1.66 -11.53
CA LEU A 217 0.94 1.24 -12.42
C LEU A 217 2.26 1.47 -11.67
N LEU A 218 2.97 0.39 -11.36
CA LEU A 218 4.14 0.39 -10.48
C LEU A 218 5.43 0.20 -11.28
N ASN A 219 6.51 0.82 -10.83
CA ASN A 219 7.90 0.63 -11.26
C ASN A 219 8.17 0.83 -12.76
N VAL A 220 7.44 1.74 -13.41
CA VAL A 220 7.66 2.08 -14.83
C VAL A 220 8.99 2.79 -14.98
N GLY A 221 9.91 2.19 -15.72
CA GLY A 221 11.24 2.79 -15.90
C GLY A 221 12.25 1.84 -16.52
N ALA A 222 13.52 2.13 -16.28
CA ALA A 222 14.64 1.36 -16.78
C ALA A 222 15.75 1.25 -15.73
N ALA A 223 16.53 0.18 -15.85
CA ALA A 223 17.74 -0.06 -15.08
C ALA A 223 18.96 -0.05 -15.99
N PHE A 224 20.10 0.36 -15.45
CA PHE A 224 21.36 0.50 -16.18
C PHE A 224 22.50 -0.11 -15.38
N THR A 225 23.36 -0.88 -16.03
CA THR A 225 24.50 -1.60 -15.43
C THR A 225 25.79 -1.36 -16.23
N GLY A 226 26.91 -1.97 -15.83
CA GLY A 226 28.18 -1.88 -16.56
C GLY A 226 29.07 -0.71 -16.16
N PHE A 227 28.88 -0.14 -14.96
CA PHE A 227 29.65 1.01 -14.49
C PHE A 227 31.14 0.69 -14.33
N GLY A 228 32.02 1.60 -14.73
CA GLY A 228 33.48 1.44 -14.59
C GLY A 228 34.14 0.44 -15.55
N SER A 229 33.37 -0.33 -16.32
CA SER A 229 33.91 -1.14 -17.41
C SER A 229 34.35 -0.25 -18.57
N GLN A 230 35.47 -0.58 -19.25
CA GLN A 230 35.94 0.12 -20.45
C GLN A 230 35.01 -0.11 -21.66
N GLY A 231 33.79 0.44 -21.62
CA GLY A 231 32.84 0.50 -22.73
C GLY A 231 31.58 -0.38 -22.65
N LYS A 232 31.10 -0.77 -21.46
CA LYS A 232 29.93 -1.68 -21.31
C LYS A 232 28.73 -1.10 -20.55
N PHE A 233 28.56 0.23 -20.50
CA PHE A 233 27.32 0.78 -19.97
C PHE A 233 26.14 0.33 -20.85
N GLN A 234 25.19 -0.38 -20.25
CA GLN A 234 24.07 -0.97 -20.97
C GLN A 234 22.79 -0.94 -20.15
N VAL A 235 21.66 -1.11 -20.83
CA VAL A 235 20.37 -1.35 -20.17
C VAL A 235 20.45 -2.73 -19.51
N ASP A 236 20.06 -2.79 -18.24
CA ASP A 236 19.98 -4.00 -17.42
C ASP A 236 18.64 -4.72 -17.68
N ASP A 237 18.42 -5.86 -17.03
CA ASP A 237 17.14 -6.57 -17.09
C ASP A 237 15.96 -5.64 -16.70
N PRO A 238 14.76 -5.85 -17.28
CA PRO A 238 13.63 -4.97 -17.05
C PRO A 238 13.27 -4.86 -15.57
N LEU A 239 12.84 -3.68 -15.15
CA LEU A 239 12.29 -3.49 -13.81
C LEU A 239 10.96 -4.26 -13.65
N PRO A 240 10.58 -4.66 -12.42
CA PRO A 240 9.33 -5.37 -12.16
C PRO A 240 8.14 -4.41 -12.22
N THR A 241 7.82 -3.96 -13.45
CA THR A 241 6.66 -3.12 -13.73
C THR A 241 5.40 -3.96 -13.58
N ALA A 242 4.35 -3.40 -12.98
CA ALA A 242 3.07 -4.09 -12.86
C ALA A 242 1.90 -3.12 -12.89
N ALA A 243 0.82 -3.52 -13.59
CA ALA A 243 -0.49 -2.90 -13.45
C ALA A 243 -1.29 -3.67 -12.40
N ALA A 244 -2.00 -2.98 -11.52
CA ALA A 244 -2.88 -3.60 -10.54
C ALA A 244 -4.21 -2.88 -10.40
N VAL A 245 -5.24 -3.66 -10.06
CA VAL A 245 -6.56 -3.20 -9.67
C VAL A 245 -6.92 -3.84 -8.34
N GLY A 246 -7.43 -3.04 -7.41
CA GLY A 246 -7.84 -3.52 -6.11
C GLY A 246 -9.17 -2.93 -5.67
N VAL A 247 -9.90 -3.68 -4.86
CA VAL A 247 -11.16 -3.25 -4.26
C VAL A 247 -11.11 -3.55 -2.77
N SER A 248 -11.54 -2.59 -1.95
CA SER A 248 -11.80 -2.84 -0.53
C SER A 248 -13.24 -2.48 -0.18
N TYR A 249 -13.90 -3.37 0.55
CA TYR A 249 -15.28 -3.21 0.99
C TYR A 249 -15.41 -3.49 2.49
N ARG A 250 -15.77 -2.45 3.23
CA ARG A 250 -16.05 -2.50 4.66
C ARG A 250 -17.53 -2.79 4.88
N LEU A 251 -17.85 -4.07 5.11
CA LEU A 251 -19.22 -4.53 5.33
C LEU A 251 -19.77 -4.02 6.68
N LEU A 252 -18.94 -4.11 7.73
CA LEU A 252 -19.25 -3.61 9.08
C LEU A 252 -18.17 -2.64 9.52
N LYS A 253 -18.45 -1.78 10.50
CA LYS A 253 -17.45 -0.84 11.05
C LYS A 253 -16.11 -1.50 11.42
N ARG A 254 -16.15 -2.79 11.80
CA ARG A 254 -15.01 -3.59 12.26
C ARG A 254 -14.55 -4.69 11.29
N LEU A 255 -15.20 -4.84 10.13
CA LEU A 255 -14.93 -5.94 9.20
C LEU A 255 -14.82 -5.41 7.77
N ALA A 256 -13.65 -5.60 7.17
CA ALA A 256 -13.38 -5.25 5.78
C ALA A 256 -12.84 -6.44 4.99
N PHE A 257 -13.23 -6.48 3.71
CA PHE A 257 -12.77 -7.44 2.73
C PHE A 257 -11.97 -6.70 1.66
N CYS A 258 -10.88 -7.29 1.21
CA CYS A 258 -10.04 -6.75 0.15
C CYS A 258 -9.81 -7.81 -0.93
N ALA A 259 -9.74 -7.36 -2.18
CA ALA A 259 -9.39 -8.18 -3.32
C ALA A 259 -8.48 -7.39 -4.25
N ASP A 260 -7.53 -8.07 -4.88
CA ASP A 260 -6.50 -7.45 -5.72
C ASP A 260 -6.14 -8.37 -6.88
N PHE A 261 -5.90 -7.76 -8.03
CA PHE A 261 -5.40 -8.42 -9.23
C PHE A 261 -4.24 -7.61 -9.78
N ARG A 262 -3.13 -8.30 -10.06
CA ARG A 262 -1.90 -7.68 -10.54
C ARG A 262 -1.37 -8.42 -11.77
N GLN A 263 -1.10 -7.67 -12.82
CA GLN A 263 -0.47 -8.12 -14.06
C GLN A 263 0.94 -7.52 -14.15
N PRO A 264 2.00 -8.33 -13.98
CA PRO A 264 3.36 -7.92 -14.33
C PRO A 264 3.47 -7.60 -15.82
N LEU A 265 4.32 -6.62 -16.15
CA LEU A 265 4.56 -6.16 -17.51
C LEU A 265 6.07 -6.07 -17.74
N ASN A 266 6.59 -6.84 -18.69
CA ASN A 266 7.97 -6.70 -19.13
C ASN A 266 8.04 -5.59 -20.19
N LEU A 267 8.55 -4.41 -19.82
CA LEU A 267 8.59 -3.24 -20.70
C LEU A 267 9.63 -3.33 -21.83
N GLN A 268 10.55 -4.28 -21.77
CA GLN A 268 11.50 -4.54 -22.86
C GLN A 268 10.90 -5.51 -23.89
N ASP A 269 10.18 -6.53 -23.41
CA ASP A 269 9.50 -7.52 -24.25
C ASP A 269 8.20 -8.00 -23.58
N PHE A 270 7.07 -7.46 -24.02
CA PHE A 270 5.76 -7.79 -23.44
C PHE A 270 5.39 -9.27 -23.53
N SER A 271 5.93 -10.02 -24.50
CA SER A 271 5.68 -11.47 -24.62
C SER A 271 6.31 -12.28 -23.49
N LYS A 272 7.32 -11.70 -22.83
CA LYS A 272 8.01 -12.24 -21.65
C LYS A 272 7.46 -11.66 -20.33
N SER A 273 6.24 -11.14 -20.35
CA SER A 273 5.57 -10.72 -19.11
C SER A 273 5.21 -11.96 -18.28
N ALA A 274 5.44 -11.86 -16.97
CA ALA A 274 5.01 -12.87 -16.01
C ALA A 274 3.46 -12.98 -15.96
N LYS A 275 2.97 -14.15 -15.56
CA LYS A 275 1.56 -14.43 -15.33
C LYS A 275 1.01 -13.52 -14.22
N TRP A 276 -0.30 -13.32 -14.25
CA TRP A 276 -1.01 -12.54 -13.25
C TRP A 276 -0.91 -13.16 -11.85
N SER A 277 -1.17 -12.33 -10.84
CA SER A 277 -1.41 -12.77 -9.47
C SER A 277 -2.69 -12.15 -8.93
N ALA A 278 -3.38 -12.87 -8.06
CA ALA A 278 -4.57 -12.38 -7.39
C ALA A 278 -4.47 -12.63 -5.89
N GLY A 279 -5.02 -11.70 -5.10
CA GLY A 279 -5.04 -11.78 -3.64
C GLY A 279 -6.40 -11.44 -3.09
N ILE A 280 -6.75 -12.05 -1.96
CA ILE A 280 -7.90 -11.68 -1.13
C ILE A 280 -7.45 -11.55 0.32
N GLY A 281 -8.07 -10.64 1.05
CA GLY A 281 -7.75 -10.36 2.44
C GLY A 281 -8.98 -10.01 3.27
N ILE A 282 -8.91 -10.30 4.56
CA ILE A 282 -9.91 -9.92 5.56
C ILE A 282 -9.19 -9.16 6.67
N ASP A 283 -9.71 -7.98 6.99
CA ASP A 283 -9.32 -7.16 8.13
C ASP A 283 -10.48 -7.18 9.14
N PHE A 284 -10.18 -7.61 10.36
CA PHE A 284 -11.11 -7.66 11.47
C PHE A 284 -10.59 -6.93 12.70
N ASN A 285 -11.19 -5.77 12.99
CA ASN A 285 -10.94 -4.96 14.17
C ASN A 285 -11.66 -5.56 15.40
N VAL A 286 -10.99 -6.45 16.12
CA VAL A 286 -11.51 -7.11 17.34
C VAL A 286 -11.83 -6.07 18.41
N THR A 287 -10.92 -5.13 18.63
CA THR A 287 -11.08 -3.98 19.54
C THR A 287 -10.51 -2.72 18.89
N ASP A 288 -10.60 -1.58 19.58
CA ASP A 288 -9.93 -0.35 19.11
C ASP A 288 -8.39 -0.43 19.19
N TYR A 289 -7.85 -1.50 19.82
CA TYR A 289 -6.42 -1.70 20.06
C TYR A 289 -5.83 -2.95 19.39
N ILE A 290 -6.67 -3.87 18.91
CA ILE A 290 -6.25 -5.15 18.34
C ILE A 290 -7.03 -5.37 17.05
N GLU A 291 -6.29 -5.60 15.97
CA GLU A 291 -6.82 -5.96 14.65
C GLU A 291 -6.17 -7.26 14.19
N LEU A 292 -6.99 -8.15 13.63
CA LEU A 292 -6.56 -9.43 13.07
C LEU A 292 -6.73 -9.37 11.57
N MET A 293 -5.73 -9.89 10.86
CA MET A 293 -5.71 -9.92 9.41
C MET A 293 -5.40 -11.33 8.92
N ALA A 294 -6.07 -11.72 7.86
CA ALA A 294 -5.82 -12.97 7.17
C ALA A 294 -5.90 -12.75 5.67
N GLY A 295 -5.08 -13.48 4.91
CA GLY A 295 -4.95 -13.28 3.48
C GLY A 295 -4.57 -14.53 2.73
N PHE A 296 -4.96 -14.57 1.47
CA PHE A 296 -4.57 -15.59 0.51
C PHE A 296 -4.12 -14.91 -0.78
N ARG A 297 -3.00 -15.35 -1.34
CA ARG A 297 -2.50 -14.90 -2.63
C ARG A 297 -2.16 -16.09 -3.51
N LEU A 298 -2.51 -15.98 -4.77
CA LEU A 298 -2.10 -16.92 -5.81
C LEU A 298 -1.20 -16.17 -6.80
N LYS A 299 0.05 -16.60 -6.91
CA LYS A 299 1.01 -16.13 -7.92
C LYS A 299 1.72 -17.35 -8.50
N GLY A 300 1.49 -17.61 -9.78
CA GLY A 300 1.96 -18.85 -10.40
C GLY A 300 1.44 -20.09 -9.66
N ALA A 301 2.26 -21.14 -9.58
CA ALA A 301 1.97 -22.34 -8.78
C ALA A 301 2.36 -22.19 -7.30
N ASN A 302 2.43 -20.96 -6.77
CA ASN A 302 2.79 -20.69 -5.38
C ASN A 302 1.61 -20.04 -4.64
N PRO A 303 0.71 -20.85 -4.04
CA PRO A 303 -0.30 -20.32 -3.13
C PRO A 303 0.35 -19.87 -1.83
N ARG A 304 -0.02 -18.68 -1.38
CA ARG A 304 0.49 -18.04 -0.16
C ARG A 304 -0.66 -17.76 0.79
N PHE A 305 -0.48 -18.12 2.05
CA PHE A 305 -1.40 -17.82 3.14
C PHE A 305 -0.71 -16.89 4.12
N SER A 306 -1.39 -15.85 4.57
CA SER A 306 -0.81 -14.88 5.50
C SER A 306 -1.73 -14.66 6.69
N LEU A 307 -1.14 -14.51 7.86
CA LEU A 307 -1.82 -14.14 9.09
C LEU A 307 -1.05 -13.02 9.78
N GLY A 308 -1.77 -12.04 10.31
CA GLY A 308 -1.17 -10.92 11.00
C GLY A 308 -2.01 -10.39 12.14
N THR A 309 -1.35 -9.70 13.05
CA THR A 309 -1.99 -8.98 14.15
C THR A 309 -1.36 -7.61 14.28
N GLU A 310 -2.22 -6.61 14.45
CA GLU A 310 -1.84 -5.23 14.74
C GLU A 310 -2.24 -4.86 16.16
N PHE A 311 -1.34 -4.21 16.90
CA PHE A 311 -1.55 -3.74 18.26
C PHE A 311 -1.35 -2.22 18.36
N LYS A 312 -2.30 -1.50 18.93
CA LYS A 312 -2.23 -0.04 19.14
C LYS A 312 -1.98 0.27 20.62
N VAL A 313 -0.84 0.91 20.89
CA VAL A 313 -0.48 1.38 22.23
C VAL A 313 -0.22 2.89 22.19
N LYS A 314 -1.20 3.68 22.65
CA LYS A 314 -1.20 5.15 22.58
C LYS A 314 -1.06 5.63 21.13
N ARG A 315 0.11 6.17 20.76
CA ARG A 315 0.44 6.68 19.42
C ARG A 315 1.25 5.68 18.58
N PHE A 316 1.64 4.56 19.17
CA PHE A 316 2.42 3.53 18.53
C PHE A 316 1.51 2.42 18.03
N ILE A 317 1.81 1.91 16.84
CA ILE A 317 1.11 0.80 16.19
C ILE A 317 2.19 -0.22 15.84
N PHE A 318 1.99 -1.48 16.23
CA PHE A 318 2.92 -2.57 15.98
C PHE A 318 2.23 -3.64 15.15
N ASP A 319 2.87 -4.13 14.10
CA ASP A 319 2.39 -5.25 13.29
C ASP A 319 3.33 -6.43 13.43
N ILE A 320 2.74 -7.63 13.54
CA ILE A 320 3.45 -8.90 13.52
C ILE A 320 2.73 -9.80 12.54
N ASN A 321 3.45 -10.28 11.54
CA ASN A 321 2.87 -11.07 10.45
C ASN A 321 3.74 -12.28 10.15
N TYR A 322 3.08 -13.35 9.75
CA TYR A 322 3.71 -14.56 9.27
C TYR A 322 3.07 -14.98 7.95
N THR A 323 3.92 -15.29 6.98
CA THR A 323 3.52 -15.74 5.66
C THR A 323 3.95 -17.19 5.46
N LEU A 324 3.02 -17.99 4.97
CA LEU A 324 3.16 -19.40 4.63
C LEU A 324 3.11 -19.52 3.09
N ASP A 325 4.27 -19.75 2.45
CA ASP A 325 4.46 -20.09 1.03
C ASP A 325 5.53 -21.19 0.82
N LEU A 326 5.76 -21.60 -0.44
CA LEU A 326 6.72 -22.67 -0.82
C LEU A 326 8.14 -22.50 -0.25
N THR A 327 8.51 -21.29 0.18
CA THR A 327 9.84 -20.95 0.70
C THR A 327 9.87 -20.83 2.22
N SER A 328 8.74 -21.05 2.89
CA SER A 328 8.60 -20.90 4.33
C SER A 328 9.19 -22.10 5.08
N SER A 329 9.94 -21.80 6.14
CA SER A 329 10.55 -22.76 7.07
C SER A 329 10.22 -22.35 8.50
N LEU A 330 10.10 -23.34 9.38
CA LEU A 330 9.95 -23.14 10.83
C LEU A 330 11.26 -23.36 11.60
N ASN A 331 12.33 -23.81 10.92
CA ASN A 331 13.63 -24.00 11.51
C ASN A 331 14.76 -23.80 10.47
N PRO A 332 15.32 -22.58 10.36
CA PRO A 332 14.94 -21.36 11.08
C PRO A 332 13.58 -20.81 10.63
N VAL A 333 12.90 -20.07 11.52
CA VAL A 333 11.68 -19.33 11.15
C VAL A 333 12.04 -18.21 10.19
N ASN A 334 11.45 -18.19 9.01
CA ASN A 334 11.58 -17.12 8.02
C ASN A 334 10.20 -16.53 7.66
N HIS A 335 10.17 -15.53 6.78
CA HIS A 335 8.92 -14.91 6.29
C HIS A 335 8.07 -14.28 7.41
N PHE A 336 8.76 -13.61 8.35
CA PHE A 336 8.11 -12.80 9.36
C PHE A 336 8.44 -11.33 9.15
N SER A 337 7.45 -10.48 9.37
CA SER A 337 7.63 -9.03 9.33
C SER A 337 7.24 -8.42 10.67
N LEU A 338 8.05 -7.48 11.14
CA LEU A 338 7.80 -6.66 12.31
C LEU A 338 7.76 -5.19 11.88
N SER A 339 6.73 -4.48 12.32
CA SER A 339 6.65 -3.04 12.10
C SER A 339 6.50 -2.27 13.42
N ALA A 340 6.98 -1.04 13.42
CA ALA A 340 6.66 -0.04 14.42
C ALA A 340 6.30 1.27 13.72
N ARG A 341 5.06 1.72 13.90
CA ARG A 341 4.52 2.94 13.30
C ARG A 341 4.12 3.95 14.37
N VAL A 342 4.33 5.23 14.08
CA VAL A 342 4.01 6.34 14.97
C VAL A 342 3.09 7.31 14.25
N GLY A 343 1.90 7.55 14.81
CA GLY A 343 0.99 8.57 14.30
C GLY A 343 1.42 9.98 14.69
N LEU A 344 1.69 10.84 13.70
CA LEU A 344 2.12 12.23 13.85
C LEU A 344 0.96 13.21 14.11
N GLY A 345 -0.27 12.85 13.72
CA GLY A 345 -1.47 13.68 13.89
C GLY A 345 -2.23 13.89 12.58
N ASP A 346 -3.31 14.68 12.63
CA ASP A 346 -4.21 14.91 11.50
C ASP A 346 -4.36 16.39 11.13
N HIS A 347 -3.46 17.26 11.62
CA HIS A 347 -3.48 18.71 11.38
C HIS A 347 -4.85 19.36 11.63
N GLY A 348 -5.61 18.88 12.62
CA GLY A 348 -6.92 19.44 12.99
C GLY A 348 -8.07 19.07 12.06
N ARG A 349 -7.86 18.17 11.07
CA ARG A 349 -8.90 17.75 10.12
C ARG A 349 -10.10 17.13 10.83
N LYS A 350 -9.89 16.26 11.82
CA LYS A 350 -10.98 15.64 12.58
C LYS A 350 -11.75 16.67 13.39
N GLN A 351 -11.06 17.64 14.00
CA GLN A 351 -11.71 18.71 14.76
C GLN A 351 -12.59 19.59 13.85
N LYS A 352 -12.08 19.95 12.67
CA LYS A 352 -12.84 20.67 11.65
C LYS A 352 -14.09 19.89 11.22
N GLN A 353 -13.94 18.59 10.97
CA GLN A 353 -15.05 17.72 10.61
C GLN A 353 -16.12 17.64 11.72
N GLN A 354 -15.71 17.49 12.97
CA GLN A 354 -16.62 17.48 14.12
C GLN A 354 -17.39 18.79 14.26
N ARG A 355 -16.73 19.93 14.04
CA ARG A 355 -17.39 21.24 14.06
C ARG A 355 -18.45 21.38 12.96
N CYS A 356 -18.18 20.89 11.75
CA CYS A 356 -19.18 20.83 10.68
C CYS A 356 -20.37 19.95 11.06
N ASP A 357 -20.12 18.79 11.67
CA ASP A 357 -21.17 17.88 12.16
C ASP A 357 -22.07 18.52 13.22
N GLU A 358 -21.47 19.23 14.17
CA GLU A 358 -22.19 19.94 15.23
C GLU A 358 -23.06 21.07 14.67
N LEU A 359 -22.52 21.90 13.77
CA LEU A 359 -23.26 22.99 13.13
C LEU A 359 -24.41 22.45 12.28
N TYR A 360 -24.17 21.37 11.53
CA TYR A 360 -25.19 20.71 10.73
C TYR A 360 -26.34 20.16 11.59
N THR A 361 -26.00 19.50 12.70
CA THR A 361 -26.98 18.94 13.64
C THR A 361 -27.83 20.03 14.29
N LYS A 362 -27.21 21.15 14.71
CA LYS A 362 -27.94 22.32 15.24
C LYS A 362 -28.91 22.91 14.21
N GLY A 363 -28.53 22.96 12.94
CA GLY A 363 -29.42 23.40 11.88
C GLY A 363 -30.63 22.47 11.69
N LEU A 364 -30.44 21.15 11.80
CA LEU A 364 -31.56 20.20 11.79
C LEU A 364 -32.49 20.40 12.99
N ASP A 365 -31.94 20.61 14.20
CA ASP A 365 -32.73 20.86 15.40
C ASP A 365 -33.59 22.12 15.29
N GLU A 366 -33.05 23.21 14.74
CA GLU A 366 -33.81 24.45 14.52
C GLU A 366 -34.87 24.29 13.41
N TYR A 367 -34.55 23.55 12.35
CA TYR A 367 -35.52 23.25 11.30
C TYR A 367 -36.72 22.46 11.84
N VAL A 368 -36.49 21.48 12.71
CA VAL A 368 -37.56 20.71 13.37
C VAL A 368 -38.42 21.59 14.28
N LYS A 369 -37.86 22.65 14.88
CA LYS A 369 -38.60 23.64 15.67
C LYS A 369 -39.39 24.65 14.81
N GLY A 370 -39.23 24.63 13.49
CA GLY A 370 -39.83 25.59 12.56
C GLY A 370 -39.03 26.88 12.37
N ASN A 371 -37.82 26.97 12.93
CA ASN A 371 -36.96 28.15 12.80
C ASN A 371 -36.06 28.04 11.55
N GLU A 372 -36.67 28.20 10.37
CA GLU A 372 -35.99 27.96 9.08
C GLU A 372 -34.82 28.92 8.83
N ASP A 373 -34.94 30.19 9.20
CA ASP A 373 -33.85 31.17 9.04
C ASP A 373 -32.63 30.79 9.88
N ALA A 374 -32.85 30.43 11.16
CA ALA A 374 -31.79 29.99 12.06
C ALA A 374 -31.14 28.69 11.58
N ALA A 375 -31.93 27.76 11.04
CA ALA A 375 -31.41 26.54 10.43
C ALA A 375 -30.48 26.83 9.24
N VAL A 376 -30.88 27.74 8.35
CA VAL A 376 -30.07 28.18 7.21
C VAL A 376 -28.79 28.86 7.65
N GLU A 377 -28.81 29.67 8.73
CA GLU A 377 -27.60 30.28 9.29
C GLU A 377 -26.59 29.23 9.78
N TYR A 378 -27.04 28.22 10.51
CA TYR A 378 -26.17 27.12 10.96
C TYR A 378 -25.59 26.32 9.79
N TRP A 379 -26.38 26.04 8.76
CA TRP A 379 -25.89 25.34 7.56
C TRP A 379 -24.91 26.20 6.75
N LYS A 380 -25.12 27.52 6.66
CA LYS A 380 -24.14 28.45 6.06
C LYS A 380 -22.84 28.50 6.88
N ALA A 381 -22.94 28.46 8.20
CA ALA A 381 -21.76 28.38 9.07
C ALA A 381 -20.99 27.06 8.85
N ALA A 382 -21.69 25.93 8.69
CA ALA A 382 -21.06 24.65 8.35
C ALA A 382 -20.33 24.72 6.99
N LEU A 383 -20.92 25.38 5.98
CA LEU A 383 -20.29 25.59 4.67
C LEU A 383 -19.09 26.55 4.70
N LYS A 384 -19.02 27.44 5.69
CA LYS A 384 -17.85 28.30 5.91
C LYS A 384 -16.67 27.50 6.44
N GLU A 385 -16.92 26.49 7.26
CA GLU A 385 -15.89 25.54 7.70
C GLU A 385 -15.50 24.62 6.55
N ASP A 386 -16.45 23.92 5.93
CA ASP A 386 -16.21 23.02 4.81
C ASP A 386 -17.16 23.31 3.64
N LYS A 387 -16.61 23.94 2.59
CA LYS A 387 -17.36 24.29 1.38
C LYS A 387 -17.91 23.08 0.64
N ALA A 388 -17.31 21.90 0.81
CA ALA A 388 -17.73 20.67 0.14
C ALA A 388 -18.80 19.88 0.92
N TRP A 389 -19.38 20.48 1.97
CA TRP A 389 -20.39 19.84 2.79
C TRP A 389 -21.77 19.79 2.12
N THR A 390 -21.93 18.83 1.21
CA THR A 390 -23.14 18.71 0.38
C THR A 390 -24.47 18.54 1.14
N PRO A 391 -24.57 17.95 2.35
CA PRO A 391 -25.85 17.91 3.06
C PRO A 391 -26.37 19.28 3.48
N ALA A 392 -25.50 20.18 3.98
CA ALA A 392 -25.93 21.53 4.34
C ALA A 392 -26.44 22.28 3.11
N GLN A 393 -25.73 22.14 1.98
CA GLN A 393 -26.14 22.75 0.72
C GLN A 393 -27.53 22.26 0.26
N ARG A 394 -27.77 20.94 0.29
CA ARG A 394 -29.10 20.38 -0.06
C ARG A 394 -30.22 20.88 0.84
N TRP A 395 -29.97 21.01 2.14
CA TRP A 395 -30.97 21.48 3.08
C TRP A 395 -31.28 22.98 2.90
N ILE A 396 -30.25 23.81 2.65
CA ILE A 396 -30.44 25.22 2.26
C ILE A 396 -31.28 25.32 0.99
N ASP A 397 -30.97 24.52 -0.04
CA ASP A 397 -31.72 24.51 -1.30
C ASP A 397 -33.17 24.07 -1.08
N THR A 398 -33.41 23.11 -0.19
CA THR A 398 -34.75 22.61 0.16
C THR A 398 -35.59 23.71 0.81
N VAL A 399 -35.03 24.43 1.80
CA VAL A 399 -35.70 25.57 2.45
C VAL A 399 -35.99 26.66 1.43
N ASN A 400 -34.98 27.07 0.64
CA ASN A 400 -35.16 28.11 -0.38
C ASN A 400 -36.23 27.76 -1.42
N ASN A 401 -36.30 26.50 -1.86
CA ASN A 401 -37.32 26.04 -2.80
C ASN A 401 -38.72 26.02 -2.16
N SER A 402 -38.81 25.70 -0.87
CA SER A 402 -40.07 25.74 -0.11
C SER A 402 -40.60 27.17 0.00
N HIS A 403 -39.75 28.15 0.33
CA HIS A 403 -40.16 29.56 0.33
C HIS A 403 -40.59 30.07 -1.05
N LYS A 404 -39.86 29.70 -2.11
CA LYS A 404 -40.24 30.06 -3.49
C LYS A 404 -41.60 29.49 -3.87
N LEU A 405 -41.90 28.26 -3.48
CA LEU A 405 -43.19 27.62 -3.73
C LEU A 405 -44.30 28.32 -2.94
N TYR A 406 -44.06 28.62 -1.66
CA TYR A 406 -45.01 29.33 -0.81
C TYR A 406 -45.36 30.72 -1.34
N ASN A 407 -44.35 31.52 -1.70
CA ASN A 407 -44.57 32.84 -2.29
C ASN A 407 -45.34 32.75 -3.62
N ARG A 408 -45.03 31.77 -4.47
CA ARG A 408 -45.76 31.56 -5.73
C ARG A 408 -47.23 31.20 -5.50
N VAL A 409 -47.54 30.45 -4.44
CA VAL A 409 -48.93 30.14 -4.06
C VAL A 409 -49.64 31.41 -3.58
N LEU A 410 -49.00 32.24 -2.75
CA LEU A 410 -49.56 33.52 -2.31
C LEU A 410 -49.81 34.47 -3.48
N ASP A 411 -48.85 34.58 -4.41
CA ASP A 411 -48.99 35.42 -5.61
C ASP A 411 -50.20 34.99 -6.45
N ILE A 412 -50.39 33.67 -6.65
CA ILE A 412 -51.56 33.13 -7.36
C ILE A 412 -52.87 33.42 -6.62
N GLN A 413 -52.87 33.32 -5.29
CA GLN A 413 -54.05 33.62 -4.46
C GLN A 413 -54.39 35.12 -4.39
N SER A 414 -53.41 35.98 -4.67
CA SER A 414 -53.58 37.45 -4.70
C SER A 414 -53.97 38.02 -6.07
N LEU A 415 -54.10 37.16 -7.09
CA LEU A 415 -54.46 37.53 -8.47
C LEU A 415 -55.97 37.46 -8.77
N ASP A 416 -56.81 37.28 -7.73
CA ASP A 416 -58.25 37.59 -7.76
C ASP A 416 -58.49 39.06 -7.33
#